data_AF-C5T0D8-F1
#
_entry.id   AF-C5T0D8-F1
#
_cell.length_a   1.000
_cell.length_b   1.000
_cell.length_c   1.000
_cell.angle_alpha   90.00
_cell.angle_beta   90.00
_cell.angle_gamma   90.00
#
_symmetry.space_group_name_H-M   'P 1'
#
loop_
_entity.id
_entity.type
_entity.pdbx_description
1 polymer ?
#
loop_
_entity_poly.entity_id
_entity_poly.type
_entity_poly.pdbx_seq_one_letter_code
_entity_poly.pdbx_strand_id
1 'polypeptide(L)'
;MMNILCVFLLLIGSWLIFLNWRCFYVAFIKKQPSPSWIPLLGGILVFLGFYFFPGNPMSSLAWLAFLIDWGSLPGIGHAIVYHQLRRN
;
A
#
# COMPACT_ATOMS: atom_id res chain seq x y z
N MET A 1 7.15 22.04 11.09
CA MET A 1 7.27 20.68 11.64
C MET A 1 6.27 19.71 11.00
N MET A 2 4.97 20.03 10.99
CA MET A 2 3.93 19.17 10.37
C MET A 2 4.15 18.88 8.88
N ASN A 3 4.57 19.87 8.08
CA ASN A 3 4.86 19.69 6.65
C ASN A 3 5.97 18.65 6.40
N ILE A 4 7.05 18.70 7.18
CA ILE A 4 8.20 17.80 7.01
C ILE A 4 7.77 16.35 7.27
N LEU A 5 6.99 16.14 8.35
CA LEU A 5 6.44 14.82 8.65
C LEU A 5 5.52 14.33 7.52
N CYS A 6 4.63 15.17 7.01
CA CYS A 6 3.71 14.78 5.93
C CYS A 6 4.47 14.41 4.66
N VAL A 7 5.48 15.19 4.26
CA VAL A 7 6.34 14.88 3.12
C VAL A 7 7.07 13.56 3.33
N PHE A 8 7.62 13.34 4.52
CA PHE A 8 8.32 12.10 4.85
C PHE A 8 7.39 10.87 4.77
N LEU A 9 6.17 10.98 5.31
CA LEU A 9 5.14 9.94 5.22
C LEU A 9 4.75 9.65 3.78
N LEU A 10 4.56 10.68 2.95
CA LEU A 10 4.24 10.54 1.53
C LEU A 10 5.36 9.83 0.76
N LEU A 11 6.62 10.19 1.01
CA LEU A 11 7.78 9.57 0.34
C LEU A 11 7.91 8.08 0.72
N ILE A 12 7.87 7.76 2.01
CA ILE A 12 7.98 6.37 2.47
C ILE A 12 6.77 5.55 2.02
N GLY A 13 5.56 6.09 2.18
CA GLY A 13 4.34 5.41 1.76
C GLY A 13 4.33 5.12 0.26
N SER A 14 4.70 6.10 -0.56
CA SER A 14 4.80 5.92 -2.02
C SER A 14 5.87 4.89 -2.40
N TRP A 15 7.01 4.90 -1.71
CA TRP A 15 8.06 3.89 -1.89
C TRP A 15 7.56 2.48 -1.57
N LEU A 16 6.84 2.29 -0.46
CA LEU A 16 6.25 1.00 -0.10
C LEU A 16 5.19 0.53 -1.10
N ILE A 17 4.32 1.43 -1.57
CA ILE A 17 3.34 1.12 -2.63
C ILE A 17 4.05 0.62 -3.89
N PHE A 18 5.12 1.30 -4.31
CA PHE A 18 5.91 0.89 -5.47
C PHE A 18 6.54 -0.51 -5.27
N LEU A 19 7.10 -0.77 -4.09
CA LEU A 19 7.64 -2.08 -3.75
C LEU A 19 6.55 -3.16 -3.77
N ASN A 20 5.36 -2.90 -3.20
CA ASN A 20 4.21 -3.80 -3.22
C ASN A 20 3.75 -4.10 -4.67
N TRP A 21 3.75 -3.11 -5.55
CA TRP A 21 3.45 -3.29 -6.98
C TRP A 21 4.49 -4.14 -7.71
N ARG A 22 5.79 -3.91 -7.45
CA ARG A 22 6.87 -4.74 -8.01
C ARG A 22 6.71 -6.19 -7.59
N CYS A 23 6.41 -6.38 -6.31
CA CYS A 23 6.10 -7.64 -5.67
C CYS A 23 4.94 -8.37 -6.37
N PHE A 24 3.80 -7.69 -6.58
CA PHE A 24 2.67 -8.20 -7.35
C PHE A 24 3.09 -8.61 -8.78
N TYR A 25 3.84 -7.75 -9.47
CA TYR A 25 4.32 -8.01 -10.83
C TYR A 25 5.23 -9.25 -10.89
N VAL A 26 6.16 -9.40 -9.94
CA VAL A 26 7.07 -10.55 -9.89
C VAL A 26 6.30 -11.85 -9.59
N ALA A 27 5.38 -11.83 -8.63
CA ALA A 27 4.62 -13.02 -8.23
C ALA A 27 3.60 -13.45 -9.29
N PHE A 28 2.79 -12.53 -9.82
CA PHE A 28 1.65 -12.89 -10.66
C PHE A 28 1.95 -12.82 -12.16
N ILE A 29 2.76 -11.85 -12.60
CA ILE A 29 3.09 -11.70 -14.02
C ILE A 29 4.31 -12.54 -14.37
N LYS A 30 5.41 -12.39 -13.62
CA LYS A 30 6.63 -13.16 -13.86
C LYS A 30 6.61 -14.58 -13.28
N LYS A 31 5.65 -14.89 -12.39
CA LYS A 31 5.54 -16.19 -11.71
C LYS A 31 6.83 -16.61 -10.99
N GLN A 32 7.57 -15.63 -10.48
CA GLN A 32 8.83 -15.82 -9.75
C GLN A 32 8.59 -15.72 -8.24
N PRO A 33 9.45 -16.35 -7.41
CA PRO A 33 9.37 -16.17 -5.97
C PRO A 33 9.52 -14.68 -5.63
N SER A 34 8.48 -14.12 -5.01
CA SER A 34 8.47 -12.73 -4.57
C SER A 34 8.95 -12.61 -3.13
N PRO A 35 9.69 -11.53 -2.78
CA PRO A 35 9.93 -11.16 -1.39
C PRO A 35 8.62 -10.78 -0.67
N SER A 36 8.69 -10.66 0.65
CA SER A 36 7.56 -10.42 1.55
C SER A 36 6.76 -9.16 1.20
N TRP A 37 5.44 -9.24 1.28
CA TRP A 37 4.54 -8.11 1.04
C TRP A 37 4.17 -7.47 2.37
N ILE A 38 4.12 -6.14 2.39
CA ILE A 38 3.68 -5.37 3.55
C ILE A 38 2.39 -4.66 3.16
N PRO A 39 1.26 -5.40 3.11
CA PRO A 39 0.01 -4.86 2.61
C PRO A 39 -0.47 -3.70 3.49
N LEU A 40 -1.14 -2.72 2.86
CA LEU A 40 -1.80 -1.57 3.46
C LEU A 40 -0.89 -0.55 4.16
N LEU A 41 0.34 -0.90 4.55
CA LEU A 41 1.24 0.03 5.22
C LEU A 41 1.58 1.22 4.33
N GLY A 42 1.82 0.98 3.04
CA GLY A 42 2.06 2.05 2.07
C GLY A 42 0.86 2.99 1.96
N GLY A 43 -0.34 2.43 1.80
CA GLY A 43 -1.59 3.16 1.76
C GLY A 43 -1.87 3.97 3.03
N ILE A 44 -1.62 3.40 4.22
CA ILE A 44 -1.78 4.11 5.51
C ILE A 44 -0.84 5.32 5.59
N LEU A 45 0.44 5.16 5.24
CA LEU A 45 1.40 6.26 5.32
C LEU A 45 1.07 7.38 4.32
N VAL A 46 0.69 7.03 3.09
CA VAL A 46 0.25 8.04 2.10
C VAL A 46 -1.05 8.70 2.55
N PHE A 47 -2.02 7.94 3.09
CA PHE A 47 -3.26 8.48 3.64
C PHE A 47 -2.98 9.52 4.71
N LEU A 48 -2.16 9.17 5.73
CA LEU A 48 -1.84 10.08 6.83
C LEU A 48 -1.07 11.31 6.34
N GLY A 49 -0.06 11.10 5.48
CA GLY A 49 0.73 12.19 4.91
C GLY A 49 -0.10 13.15 4.04
N PHE A 50 -1.06 12.63 3.28
CA PHE A 50 -1.91 13.44 2.39
C PHE A 50 -3.07 14.12 3.13
N TYR A 51 -3.72 13.40 4.06
CA TYR A 51 -4.86 13.87 4.83
C TYR A 51 -4.48 15.02 5.77
N PHE A 52 -3.34 14.89 6.46
CA PHE A 52 -2.84 15.90 7.40
C PHE A 52 -1.98 16.98 6.74
N PHE A 53 -1.77 16.94 5.42
CA PHE A 53 -0.97 17.94 4.72
C PHE A 53 -1.63 19.33 4.84
N PRO A 54 -0.95 20.33 5.42
CA PRO A 54 -1.58 21.62 5.70
C PRO A 54 -1.98 22.36 4.42
N GLY A 55 -3.22 22.89 4.41
CA GLY A 55 -3.75 23.62 3.27
C GLY A 55 -4.09 22.75 2.05
N ASN A 56 -4.15 21.41 2.21
CA ASN A 56 -4.55 20.51 1.13
C ASN A 56 -6.08 20.51 0.94
N PRO A 57 -6.62 21.08 -0.15
CA PRO A 57 -8.07 21.07 -0.42
C PRO A 57 -8.58 19.68 -0.82
N MET A 58 -7.68 18.75 -1.18
CA MET A 58 -8.01 17.40 -1.62
C MET A 58 -7.89 16.36 -0.50
N SER A 59 -7.79 16.76 0.77
CA SER A 59 -7.65 15.83 1.91
C SER A 59 -8.77 14.78 1.96
N SER A 60 -9.98 15.10 1.50
CA SER A 60 -11.11 14.17 1.38
C SER A 60 -10.85 13.01 0.40
N LEU A 61 -9.89 13.14 -0.51
CA LEU A 61 -9.49 12.10 -1.46
C LEU A 61 -8.36 11.20 -0.92
N ALA A 62 -7.88 11.43 0.31
CA ALA A 62 -6.77 10.68 0.89
C ALA A 62 -7.02 9.16 0.92
N TRP A 63 -8.27 8.71 1.01
CA TRP A 63 -8.64 7.29 0.98
C TRP A 63 -8.24 6.58 -0.33
N LEU A 64 -8.03 7.32 -1.42
CA LEU A 64 -7.50 6.78 -2.68
C LEU A 64 -6.13 6.14 -2.49
N ALA A 65 -5.36 6.53 -1.46
CA ALA A 65 -4.11 5.89 -1.11
C ALA A 65 -4.25 4.37 -0.90
N PHE A 66 -5.36 3.91 -0.33
CA PHE A 66 -5.64 2.49 -0.15
C PHE A 66 -5.95 1.77 -1.46
N LEU A 67 -6.60 2.46 -2.41
CA LEU A 67 -6.81 1.93 -3.76
C LEU A 67 -5.50 1.87 -4.54
N ILE A 68 -4.62 2.86 -4.39
CA ILE A 68 -3.33 2.88 -5.09
C ILE A 68 -2.38 1.80 -4.54
N ASP A 69 -2.48 1.50 -3.24
CA ASP A 69 -1.87 0.32 -2.62
C ASP A 69 -2.59 -1.00 -3.02
N TRP A 70 -3.16 -1.05 -4.24
CA TRP A 70 -3.84 -2.21 -4.81
C TRP A 70 -2.96 -3.44 -4.83
N GLY A 71 -1.63 -3.32 -4.93
CA GLY A 71 -0.71 -4.45 -4.81
C GLY A 71 -0.94 -5.27 -3.52
N SER A 72 -1.49 -4.65 -2.48
CA SER A 72 -1.93 -5.29 -1.24
C SER A 72 -3.15 -6.19 -1.38
N LEU A 73 -4.13 -5.81 -2.21
CA LEU A 73 -5.45 -6.47 -2.30
C LEU A 73 -5.37 -7.91 -2.85
N PRO A 74 -4.66 -8.19 -3.97
CA PRO A 74 -4.38 -9.56 -4.41
C PRO A 74 -3.63 -10.37 -3.36
N GLY A 75 -2.76 -9.74 -2.58
CA GLY A 75 -2.04 -10.39 -1.47
C GLY A 75 -2.95 -10.83 -0.35
N ILE A 76 -3.82 -9.92 0.11
CA ILE A 76 -4.83 -10.21 1.11
C ILE A 76 -5.78 -11.31 0.60
N GLY A 77 -6.25 -11.20 -0.64
CA GLY A 77 -7.10 -12.22 -1.27
C GLY A 77 -6.43 -13.59 -1.32
N HIS A 78 -5.19 -13.66 -1.80
CA HIS A 78 -4.41 -14.89 -1.83
C HIS A 78 -4.24 -15.49 -0.43
N ALA A 79 -3.91 -14.66 0.58
CA ALA A 79 -3.76 -15.12 1.95
C ALA A 79 -5.07 -15.67 2.53
N ILE A 80 -6.19 -14.99 2.31
CA ILE A 80 -7.52 -15.44 2.75
C ILE A 80 -7.86 -16.79 2.12
N VAL A 81 -7.75 -16.91 0.79
CA VAL A 81 -8.05 -18.15 0.07
C VAL A 81 -7.16 -19.29 0.55
N TYR A 82 -5.86 -19.05 0.69
CA TYR A 82 -4.91 -20.04 1.18
C TYR A 82 -5.26 -20.53 2.58
N HIS A 83 -5.58 -19.63 3.51
CA HIS A 83 -5.93 -20.00 4.88
C HIS A 83 -7.31 -20.66 5.01
N GLN A 84 -8.28 -20.29 4.16
CA GLN A 84 -9.59 -20.95 4.12
C GLN A 84 -9.49 -22.38 3.56
N LEU A 85 -8.71 -22.59 2.48
CA LEU A 85 -8.51 -23.91 1.88
C LEU A 85 -7.70 -24.88 2.76
N ARG A 86 -6.84 -24.37 3.65
CA ARG A 86 -6.09 -25.20 4.60
C ARG A 86 -6.88 -25.57 5.86
N ARG A 87 -8.01 -24.92 6.12
CA ARG A 87 -8.84 -25.15 7.31
C ARG A 87 -10.00 -26.14 7.09
N ASN A 88 -10.29 -26.48 5.83
CA ASN A 88 -11.19 -27.57 5.44
C ASN A 88 -10.38 -28.81 5.06
#